data_AF-A0A377ED14-F1
#
_entry.id   AF-A0A377ED14-F1
#
_cell.length_a   1.000
_cell.length_b   1.000
_cell.length_c   1.000
_cell.angle_alpha   90.00
_cell.angle_beta   90.00
_cell.angle_gamma   90.00
#
_symmetry.space_group_name_H-M   'P 1'
#
loop_
_entity.id
_entity.type
_entity.pdbx_description
1 polymer ?
#
loop_
_entity_poly.entity_id
_entity_poly.type
_entity_poly.pdbx_seq_one_letter_code
_entity_poly.pdbx_strand_id
1 'polypeptide(L)'
;MTINRVATTAINQSSSQVARETRVSRKLVKERSRLKRATVRNPNARIIVNRGDLPVIKLGIRMPGRRPDSILKAGQHRYQRAFIQRLKNGRWHVMQRVAGKNRYPH
;
A
#
# COMPACT_ATOMS: atom_id res chain seq x y z
N MET A 1 28.15 5.76 14.90
CA MET A 1 26.73 6.08 14.57
C MET A 1 26.43 6.03 13.05
N THR A 2 27.38 5.63 12.21
CA THR A 2 27.31 5.66 10.73
C THR A 2 26.40 4.59 10.13
N ILE A 3 26.37 3.38 10.69
CA ILE A 3 25.60 2.24 10.17
C ILE A 3 24.10 2.56 10.08
N ASN A 4 23.54 3.16 11.15
CA ASN A 4 22.13 3.57 11.17
C ASN A 4 21.82 4.69 10.17
N ARG A 5 22.78 5.59 9.92
CA ARG A 5 22.65 6.67 8.93
C ARG A 5 22.62 6.09 7.52
N VAL A 6 23.58 5.22 7.18
CA VAL A 6 23.64 4.53 5.88
C VAL A 6 22.36 3.74 5.63
N ALA A 7 21.89 2.97 6.62
CA ALA A 7 20.66 2.20 6.48
C ALA A 7 19.42 3.09 6.27
N THR A 8 19.35 4.24 6.95
CA THR A 8 18.26 5.22 6.75
C THR A 8 18.33 5.86 5.36
N THR A 9 19.54 6.20 4.89
CA THR A 9 19.76 6.73 3.55
C THR A 9 19.36 5.72 2.47
N ALA A 10 19.75 4.45 2.63
CA ALA A 10 19.35 3.37 1.74
C ALA A 10 17.83 3.24 1.64
N ILE A 11 17.11 3.22 2.78
CA ILE A 11 15.64 3.23 2.79
C ILE A 11 15.09 4.43 2.02
N ASN A 12 15.61 5.63 2.28
CA ASN A 12 15.11 6.85 1.65
C ASN A 12 15.34 6.86 0.14
N GLN A 13 16.50 6.38 -0.33
CA GLN A 13 16.86 6.34 -1.74
C GLN A 13 16.03 5.27 -2.47
N SER A 14 16.03 4.03 -1.97
CA SER A 14 15.25 2.93 -2.56
C SER A 14 13.75 3.24 -2.56
N SER A 15 13.21 3.84 -1.49
CA SER A 15 11.79 4.24 -1.47
C SER A 15 11.47 5.31 -2.51
N SER A 16 12.42 6.18 -2.86
CA SER A 16 12.22 7.20 -3.92
C SER A 16 12.22 6.58 -5.30
N GLN A 17 13.15 5.65 -5.54
CA GLN A 17 13.26 4.94 -6.79
C GLN A 17 11.99 4.11 -7.06
N VAL A 18 11.60 3.26 -6.11
CA VAL A 18 10.40 2.42 -6.25
C VAL A 18 9.14 3.28 -6.41
N ALA A 19 9.01 4.38 -5.68
CA ALA A 19 7.87 5.28 -5.82
C ALA A 19 7.73 5.89 -7.22
N ARG A 20 8.85 6.18 -7.89
CA ARG A 20 8.86 6.68 -9.27
C ARG A 20 8.49 5.58 -10.26
N GLU A 21 9.07 4.39 -10.10
CA GLU A 21 8.83 3.23 -10.96
C GLU A 21 7.38 2.75 -10.89
N THR A 22 6.85 2.56 -9.67
CA THR A 22 5.47 2.07 -9.47
C THR A 22 4.43 3.18 -9.50
N ARG A 23 4.85 4.46 -9.55
CA ARG A 23 3.99 5.65 -9.50
C ARG A 23 3.07 5.67 -8.27
N VAL A 24 3.58 5.16 -7.15
CA VAL A 24 2.92 5.16 -5.84
C VAL A 24 3.59 6.21 -4.96
N SER A 25 2.82 6.84 -4.05
CA SER A 25 3.39 7.82 -3.13
C SER A 25 4.56 7.26 -2.33
N ARG A 26 5.68 8.02 -2.33
CA ARG A 26 6.90 7.69 -1.57
C ARG A 26 6.63 7.38 -0.11
N LYS A 27 5.67 8.07 0.51
CA LYS A 27 5.29 7.84 1.92
C LYS A 27 4.82 6.39 2.13
N LEU A 28 3.93 5.91 1.27
CA LEU A 28 3.37 4.56 1.36
C LEU A 28 4.43 3.49 1.13
N VAL A 29 5.34 3.71 0.17
CA VAL A 29 6.46 2.81 -0.10
C VAL A 29 7.40 2.75 1.11
N LYS A 30 7.75 3.91 1.68
CA LYS A 30 8.62 3.98 2.86
C LYS A 30 8.02 3.29 4.08
N GLU A 31 6.71 3.41 4.31
CA GLU A 31 5.98 2.72 5.40
C GLU A 31 6.08 1.18 5.32
N ARG A 32 6.43 0.61 4.17
CA ARG A 32 6.67 -0.83 4.01
C ARG A 32 7.99 -1.29 4.63
N SER A 33 8.92 -0.36 4.82
CA SER A 33 10.26 -0.63 5.34
C SER A 33 10.37 -0.23 6.81
N ARG A 34 11.00 -1.07 7.62
CA ARG A 34 11.32 -0.83 9.03
C ARG A 34 12.81 -1.03 9.26
N LEU A 35 13.42 -0.12 10.01
CA LEU A 35 14.83 -0.22 10.37
C LEU A 35 14.97 -0.77 11.79
N LYS A 36 15.54 -1.97 11.92
CA LYS A 36 16.10 -2.44 13.19
C LYS A 36 17.50 -1.85 13.33
N ARG A 37 17.65 -0.89 14.25
CA ARG A 37 18.88 -0.11 14.42
C ARG A 37 20.00 -0.95 15.06
N ALA A 38 21.23 -0.65 14.64
CA ALA A 38 22.45 -1.09 15.31
C ALA A 38 22.61 -0.36 16.66
N THR A 39 23.14 -1.06 17.65
CA THR A 39 23.50 -0.56 18.99
C THR A 39 24.97 -0.87 19.29
N VAL A 40 25.52 -0.35 20.39
CA VAL A 40 26.93 -0.62 20.77
C VAL A 40 27.18 -2.12 20.98
N ARG A 41 26.22 -2.82 21.58
CA ARG A 41 26.30 -4.27 21.82
C ARG A 41 26.02 -5.13 20.58
N ASN A 42 25.37 -4.56 19.57
CA ASN A 42 25.05 -5.24 18.32
C ASN A 42 25.21 -4.28 17.13
N PRO A 43 26.36 -4.27 16.45
CA PRO A 43 26.66 -3.30 15.40
C PRO A 43 25.87 -3.53 14.11
N ASN A 44 25.04 -4.58 14.04
CA ASN A 44 24.30 -4.91 12.82
C ASN A 44 22.94 -4.19 12.75
N ALA A 45 22.74 -3.40 11.69
CA ALA A 45 21.43 -2.85 11.34
C ALA A 45 20.73 -3.76 10.32
N ARG A 46 19.40 -3.94 10.46
CA ARG A 46 18.60 -4.75 9.52
C ARG A 46 17.43 -3.93 8.99
N ILE A 47 17.24 -3.97 7.67
CA ILE A 47 16.07 -3.39 7.02
C ILE A 47 15.08 -4.51 6.77
N ILE A 48 13.88 -4.39 7.34
CA ILE A 48 12.78 -5.36 7.18
C ILE A 48 11.75 -4.73 6.27
N VAL A 49 11.42 -5.40 5.16
CA VAL A 49 10.48 -4.90 4.16
C VAL A 49 9.26 -5.81 4.09
N ASN A 50 8.06 -5.23 4.21
CA ASN A 50 6.83 -5.93 3.91
C ASN A 50 6.64 -5.99 2.39
N ARG A 51 6.84 -7.19 1.83
CA ARG A 51 6.78 -7.47 0.38
C ARG A 51 5.40 -7.87 -0.13
N GLY A 52 4.39 -7.98 0.73
CA GLY A 52 3.03 -8.29 0.27
C GLY A 52 2.42 -7.16 -0.57
N ASP A 53 1.31 -7.44 -1.22
CA ASP A 53 0.62 -6.47 -2.07
C ASP A 53 0.15 -5.24 -1.30
N LEU A 54 0.19 -4.09 -1.97
CA LEU A 54 -0.27 -2.84 -1.40
C LEU A 54 -1.81 -2.78 -1.50
N PRO A 55 -2.52 -2.55 -0.38
CA PRO A 55 -3.97 -2.43 -0.42
C PRO A 55 -4.39 -1.27 -1.33
N VAL A 56 -5.26 -1.56 -2.30
CA VAL A 56 -5.75 -0.60 -3.29
C VAL A 56 -6.34 0.66 -2.65
N ILE A 57 -7.00 0.52 -1.50
CA ILE A 57 -7.55 1.65 -0.74
C ILE A 57 -6.50 2.68 -0.31
N LYS A 58 -5.24 2.25 -0.11
CA LYS A 58 -4.15 3.16 0.26
C LYS A 58 -3.65 4.00 -0.92
N LEU A 59 -3.96 3.62 -2.16
CA LEU A 59 -3.56 4.35 -3.37
C LEU A 59 -4.38 5.64 -3.61
N GLY A 60 -5.39 5.90 -2.78
CA GLY A 60 -6.29 7.04 -2.91
C GLY A 60 -7.45 6.73 -3.86
N ILE A 61 -8.66 6.62 -3.31
CA ILE A 61 -9.84 6.23 -4.08
C ILE A 61 -10.59 7.45 -4.61
N ARG A 62 -10.96 7.42 -5.89
CA ARG A 62 -11.93 8.32 -6.51
C ARG A 62 -13.04 7.50 -7.16
N MET A 63 -14.28 7.76 -6.74
CA MET A 63 -15.48 7.16 -7.31
C MET A 63 -16.24 8.23 -8.10
N PRO A 64 -16.20 8.23 -9.44
CA PRO A 64 -16.90 9.22 -10.27
C PRO A 64 -18.43 9.02 -10.31
N GLY A 65 -18.99 8.04 -9.60
CA GLY A 65 -20.44 7.89 -9.41
C GLY A 65 -20.81 6.77 -8.43
N ARG A 66 -22.00 6.85 -7.82
CA ARG A 66 -22.60 5.82 -6.93
C ARG A 66 -23.43 4.77 -7.69
N ARG A 67 -23.09 4.50 -8.96
CA ARG A 67 -23.86 3.57 -9.81
C ARG A 67 -23.36 2.12 -9.66
N PRO A 68 -24.21 1.10 -9.89
CA PRO A 68 -23.83 -0.30 -9.76
C PRO A 68 -22.61 -0.70 -10.61
N ASP A 69 -22.48 -0.10 -11.80
CA ASP A 69 -21.38 -0.33 -12.75
C ASP A 69 -20.30 0.75 -12.71
N SER A 70 -20.21 1.48 -11.59
CA SER A 70 -19.21 2.52 -11.43
C SER A 70 -17.77 1.98 -11.45
N ILE A 71 -16.88 2.78 -12.02
CA ILE A 71 -15.45 2.50 -12.10
C ILE A 71 -14.78 3.11 -10.88
N LEU A 72 -14.21 2.29 -10.00
CA LEU A 72 -13.37 2.76 -8.92
C LEU A 72 -11.98 3.08 -9.46
N LYS A 73 -11.53 4.33 -9.31
CA LYS A 73 -10.15 4.71 -9.62
C LYS A 73 -9.35 4.71 -8.32
N ALA A 74 -8.21 4.05 -8.30
CA ALA A 74 -7.29 4.05 -7.17
C ALA A 74 -5.87 4.29 -7.64
N GLY A 75 -5.34 5.48 -7.37
CA GLY A 75 -4.14 5.97 -8.05
C GLY A 75 -4.32 5.90 -9.58
N GLN A 76 -3.42 5.18 -10.26
CA GLN A 76 -3.49 4.97 -11.71
C GLN A 76 -4.36 3.78 -12.12
N HIS A 77 -4.76 2.94 -11.17
CA HIS A 77 -5.51 1.72 -11.45
C HIS A 77 -7.01 2.00 -11.56
N ARG A 78 -7.68 1.27 -12.46
CA ARG A 78 -9.12 1.35 -12.69
C ARG A 78 -9.75 -0.01 -12.45
N TYR A 79 -10.74 -0.06 -11.58
CA TYR A 79 -11.47 -1.26 -11.22
C TYR A 79 -12.93 -1.10 -11.63
N GLN A 80 -13.35 -1.84 -12.66
CA GLN A 80 -14.73 -1.80 -13.13
C GLN A 80 -15.65 -2.55 -12.16
N ARG A 81 -16.86 -2.02 -11.95
CA ARG A 81 -17.90 -2.64 -11.09
C ARG A 81 -17.38 -2.89 -9.66
N ALA A 82 -16.48 -2.04 -9.18
CA ALA A 82 -15.88 -2.17 -7.86
C ALA A 82 -16.59 -1.30 -6.82
N PHE A 83 -16.56 -1.73 -5.57
CA PHE A 83 -17.18 -1.04 -4.44
C PHE A 83 -16.36 -1.21 -3.17
N ILE A 84 -16.63 -0.38 -2.17
CA ILE A 84 -15.94 -0.41 -0.88
C ILE A 84 -16.85 -1.09 0.14
N GLN A 85 -16.35 -2.09 0.86
CA GLN A 85 -17.09 -2.82 1.89
C GLN A 85 -16.27 -2.93 3.16
N ARG A 86 -16.95 -2.81 4.31
CA ARG A 86 -16.36 -3.12 5.61
C ARG A 86 -16.44 -4.62 5.82
N LEU A 87 -15.29 -5.27 5.98
CA LEU A 87 -15.19 -6.70 6.26
C LEU A 87 -15.60 -6.99 7.72
N LYS A 88 -15.84 -8.27 8.04
CA LYS A 88 -16.17 -8.72 9.40
C LYS A 88 -15.12 -8.32 10.45
N ASN A 89 -13.86 -8.22 10.03
CA ASN A 89 -12.75 -7.75 10.87
C ASN A 89 -12.65 -6.22 11.01
N GLY A 90 -13.65 -5.46 10.54
CA GLY A 90 -13.71 -4.00 10.64
C GLY A 90 -12.90 -3.24 9.59
N ARG A 91 -12.08 -3.91 8.76
CA ARG A 91 -11.27 -3.26 7.73
C ARG A 91 -12.11 -2.93 6.49
N TRP A 92 -11.90 -1.74 5.93
CA TRP A 92 -12.43 -1.39 4.62
C TRP A 92 -11.60 -2.03 3.50
N HIS A 93 -12.26 -2.65 2.54
CA HIS A 93 -11.62 -3.28 1.38
C HIS A 93 -12.31 -2.86 0.08
N VAL A 94 -11.53 -2.73 -0.99
CA VAL A 94 -12.03 -2.52 -2.35
C VAL A 94 -12.33 -3.88 -2.96
N MET A 95 -13.61 -4.17 -3.18
CA MET A 95 -14.08 -5.44 -3.75
C MET A 95 -14.54 -5.20 -5.19
N GLN A 96 -14.43 -6.23 -6.03
CA GLN A 96 -15.01 -6.23 -7.37
C GLN A 96 -16.28 -7.08 -7.38
N ARG A 97 -17.35 -6.62 -8.04
CA ARG A 97 -18.57 -7.42 -8.20
C ARG A 97 -18.28 -8.64 -9.06
N VAL A 98 -18.71 -9.79 -8.58
CA VAL A 98 -18.75 -11.03 -9.36
C VAL A 98 -20.08 -11.06 -10.13
N ALA A 99 -20.12 -11.68 -11.31
CA ALA A 99 -21.31 -11.71 -12.16
C ALA A 99 -22.58 -12.07 -11.36
N GLY A 100 -23.62 -11.23 -11.48
CA GLY A 100 -24.91 -11.43 -10.80
C GLY A 100 -25.03 -10.97 -9.35
N LYS A 101 -23.96 -10.49 -8.67
CA LYS A 101 -24.02 -10.08 -7.26
C LYS A 101 -23.68 -8.60 -7.03
N ASN A 102 -24.53 -7.91 -6.26
CA ASN A 102 -24.33 -6.49 -5.93
C ASN A 102 -23.34 -6.24 -4.77
N ARG A 103 -23.09 -7.23 -3.91
CA ARG A 103 -22.04 -7.22 -2.88
C ARG A 103 -21.51 -8.63 -2.68
N TYR A 104 -20.36 -8.75 -2.03
CA TYR A 104 -19.88 -10.05 -1.56
C TYR A 104 -20.88 -10.58 -0.51
N PRO A 105 -21.28 -11.87 -0.54
CA PRO A 105 -22.17 -12.42 0.46
C PRO A 105 -21.59 -12.19 1.86
N HIS A 106 -22.45 -11.75 2.78
CA HIS A 106 -22.12 -11.51 4.18
C HIS A 106 -22.02 -12.83 4.95
#